data_AF-A0A957FED0-F1
#
_entry.id   AF-A0A957FED0-F1
#
_cell.length_a   1.000
_cell.length_b   1.000
_cell.length_c   1.000
_cell.angle_alpha   90.00
_cell.angle_beta   90.00
_cell.angle_gamma   90.00
#
_symmetry.space_group_name_H-M   'P 1'
#
loop_
_entity.id
_entity.type
_entity.pdbx_description
1 polymer ?
#
loop_
_entity_poly.entity_id
_entity_poly.type
_entity_poly.pdbx_seq_one_letter_code
_entity_poly.pdbx_strand_id
1 'polypeptide(L)'
;INHNRLGAWIGYGIFALLGWYTHYFAAFVTLALHIYWLWVERRYLFRLFVVDGIVVLLFLPQAARFLLGMQAVSDGFWLTKPMILIPLMTLYRYTLSYSLPGGVIPFAMFVTIGWLFLGMLVLIYAIRQKRQYYAPVLLLLLLIFVPIGVVWIISQWVPLYLDRSLLVTIPAYLVLLARFVTIAPRRSPVFFVTIVVLLLVGYSLWDYYSEAYAQSGYRQTAVFVASQLQLGDVVVHSGNGSYIPFLLYLPPQDHYLLAGDPKPLHPSQLYEIAGGRLVTPEELSDYQRIWLVVALDHSVGYQKEVAAEFEDRYMRLSEKRIQGLVVRLYQAKE
;
A
#
# COMPACT_ATOMS: atom_id res chain seq x y z
N ILE A 1 -11.28 24.97 21.66
CA ILE A 1 -9.96 25.40 21.16
C ILE A 1 -10.15 26.82 20.64
N ASN A 2 -9.31 27.79 21.03
CA ASN A 2 -9.48 29.16 20.57
C ASN A 2 -8.98 29.25 19.11
N HIS A 3 -9.88 29.03 18.14
CA HIS A 3 -9.61 28.93 16.69
C HIS A 3 -8.96 30.18 16.06
N ASN A 4 -8.76 31.23 16.85
CA ASN A 4 -8.29 32.54 16.40
C ASN A 4 -6.80 32.80 16.68
N ARG A 5 -6.06 31.85 17.28
CA ARG A 5 -4.62 32.05 17.54
C ARG A 5 -3.81 31.82 16.26
N LEU A 6 -2.98 32.78 15.89
CA LEU A 6 -2.07 32.71 14.74
C LEU A 6 -1.26 31.40 14.72
N GLY A 7 -0.75 30.97 15.88
CA GLY A 7 -0.01 29.71 16.01
C GLY A 7 -0.77 28.46 15.59
N ALA A 8 -2.10 28.42 15.72
CA ALA A 8 -2.90 27.28 15.27
C ALA A 8 -2.97 27.19 13.73
N TRP A 9 -3.02 28.34 13.06
CA TRP A 9 -3.01 28.42 11.60
C TRP A 9 -1.63 28.11 11.02
N ILE A 10 -0.57 28.58 11.67
CA ILE A 10 0.81 28.22 11.32
C ILE A 10 1.02 26.71 11.49
N GLY A 11 0.62 26.15 12.64
CA GLY A 11 0.70 24.71 12.89
C GLY A 11 -0.07 23.91 11.84
N TYR A 12 -1.30 24.32 11.53
CA TYR A 12 -2.10 23.71 10.46
C TYR A 12 -1.35 23.72 9.12
N GLY A 13 -0.84 24.87 8.68
CA GLY A 13 -0.10 24.98 7.42
C GLY A 13 1.13 24.09 7.36
N ILE A 14 1.91 24.03 8.45
CA ILE A 14 3.09 23.15 8.55
C ILE A 14 2.67 21.68 8.42
N PHE A 15 1.68 21.22 9.19
CA PHE A 15 1.24 19.82 9.12
C PHE A 15 0.57 19.46 7.79
N ALA A 16 -0.17 20.39 7.18
CA ALA A 16 -0.73 20.21 5.85
C ALA A 16 0.38 20.05 4.81
N LEU A 17 1.38 20.93 4.82
CA LEU A 17 2.54 20.86 3.91
C LEU A 17 3.31 19.54 4.08
N LEU A 18 3.66 19.18 5.32
CA LEU A 18 4.35 17.91 5.61
C LEU A 18 3.51 16.72 5.16
N GLY A 19 2.19 16.76 5.37
CA GLY A 19 1.26 15.75 4.89
C GLY A 19 1.31 15.58 3.38
N TRP A 20 1.29 16.68 2.61
CA TRP A 20 1.36 16.64 1.14
C TRP A 20 2.71 16.11 0.64
N TYR A 21 3.82 16.50 1.28
CA TYR A 21 5.15 15.98 0.97
C TYR A 21 5.33 14.51 1.32
N THR A 22 4.63 14.02 2.34
CA THR A 22 4.65 12.60 2.73
C THR A 22 3.77 11.77 1.80
N HIS A 23 2.57 12.26 1.48
CA HIS A 23 1.60 11.52 0.69
C HIS A 23 0.58 12.44 -0.01
N TYR A 24 0.51 12.39 -1.34
CA TYR A 24 -0.36 13.27 -2.16
C TYR A 24 -1.84 13.24 -1.76
N PHE A 25 -2.33 12.12 -1.25
CA PHE A 25 -3.73 11.96 -0.81
C PHE A 25 -4.08 12.79 0.43
N ALA A 26 -3.10 13.34 1.14
CA ALA A 26 -3.33 14.32 2.21
C ALA A 26 -4.01 15.60 1.68
N ALA A 27 -3.87 15.91 0.38
CA ALA A 27 -4.63 16.99 -0.25
C ALA A 27 -6.15 16.79 -0.13
N PHE A 28 -6.65 15.55 -0.23
CA PHE A 28 -8.08 15.29 -0.07
C PHE A 28 -8.57 15.48 1.36
N VAL A 29 -7.68 15.38 2.35
CA VAL A 29 -8.00 15.76 3.74
C VAL A 29 -8.18 17.27 3.86
N THR A 30 -7.32 18.08 3.23
CA THR A 30 -7.50 19.54 3.20
C THR A 30 -8.80 19.93 2.49
N LEU A 31 -9.18 19.23 1.41
CA LEU A 31 -10.47 19.39 0.75
C LEU A 31 -11.64 19.06 1.70
N ALA A 32 -11.55 17.96 2.45
CA ALA A 32 -12.56 17.60 3.45
C ALA A 32 -12.75 18.70 4.51
N LEU A 33 -11.66 19.35 4.94
CA LEU A 33 -11.72 20.48 5.87
C LEU A 33 -12.41 21.70 5.25
N HIS A 34 -12.13 22.05 4.00
CA HIS A 34 -12.85 23.13 3.31
C HIS A 34 -14.35 22.89 3.27
N ILE A 35 -14.74 21.67 2.89
CA ILE A 35 -16.13 21.25 2.84
C ILE A 35 -16.78 21.33 4.23
N TYR A 36 -16.07 20.90 5.28
CA TYR A 36 -16.53 21.01 6.66
C TYR A 36 -16.79 22.46 7.09
N TRP A 37 -15.81 23.35 6.89
CA TRP A 37 -15.94 24.75 7.28
C TRP A 37 -16.97 25.51 6.43
N LEU A 38 -17.22 25.08 5.20
CA LEU A 38 -18.29 25.63 4.36
C LEU A 38 -19.68 25.36 4.92
N TRP A 39 -19.88 24.19 5.51
CA TRP A 39 -21.15 23.78 6.12
C TRP A 39 -21.33 24.26 7.56
N VAL A 40 -20.28 24.23 8.39
CA VAL A 40 -20.40 24.49 9.82
C VAL A 40 -20.11 25.96 10.17
N GLU A 41 -18.99 26.52 9.72
CA GLU A 41 -18.56 27.86 10.12
C GLU A 41 -17.74 28.58 9.03
N ARG A 42 -18.44 29.31 8.16
CA ARG A 42 -17.85 29.98 6.98
C ARG A 42 -16.81 31.06 7.32
N ARG A 43 -16.80 31.57 8.55
CA ARG A 43 -15.91 32.65 9.01
C ARG A 43 -14.42 32.31 8.89
N TYR A 44 -14.06 31.03 8.87
CA TYR A 44 -12.67 30.59 8.79
C TYR A 44 -12.23 30.20 7.38
N LEU A 45 -13.14 30.15 6.40
CA LEU A 45 -12.85 29.73 5.04
C LEU A 45 -11.76 30.59 4.40
N PHE A 46 -11.83 31.91 4.53
CA PHE A 46 -10.83 32.79 3.92
C PHE A 46 -9.41 32.49 4.44
N ARG A 47 -9.27 32.27 5.75
CA ARG A 47 -7.96 31.92 6.33
C ARG A 47 -7.48 30.56 5.89
N LEU A 48 -8.40 29.59 5.81
CA LEU A 48 -8.10 28.26 5.30
C LEU A 48 -7.58 28.34 3.85
N PHE A 49 -8.28 29.07 2.98
CA PHE A 49 -7.86 29.32 1.60
C PHE A 49 -6.49 30.00 1.51
N VAL A 50 -6.20 30.98 2.37
CA VAL A 50 -4.88 31.65 2.39
C VAL A 50 -3.78 30.67 2.79
N VAL A 51 -3.98 29.91 3.86
CA VAL A 51 -2.96 28.96 4.34
C VAL A 51 -2.76 27.82 3.34
N ASP A 52 -3.84 27.24 2.82
CA ASP A 52 -3.75 26.17 1.81
C ASP A 52 -3.21 26.68 0.48
N GLY A 53 -3.46 27.95 0.12
CA GLY A 53 -2.79 28.59 -1.01
C GLY A 53 -1.27 28.65 -0.85
N ILE A 54 -0.78 28.98 0.36
CA ILE A 54 0.66 28.93 0.67
C ILE A 54 1.18 27.49 0.59
N VAL A 55 0.44 26.51 1.13
CA VAL A 55 0.81 25.09 1.06
C VAL A 55 0.95 24.63 -0.40
N VAL A 56 -0.02 24.97 -1.26
CA VAL A 56 0.01 24.66 -2.69
C VAL A 56 1.25 25.28 -3.35
N LEU A 57 1.52 26.57 -3.11
CA LEU A 57 2.67 27.26 -3.67
C LEU A 57 4.00 26.60 -3.27
N LEU A 58 4.14 26.24 -2.00
CA LEU A 58 5.33 25.55 -1.50
C LEU A 58 5.46 24.12 -2.05
N PHE A 59 4.34 23.48 -2.39
CA PHE A 59 4.32 22.13 -2.94
C PHE A 59 4.54 22.06 -4.47
N LEU A 60 4.42 23.18 -5.19
CA LEU A 60 4.55 23.23 -6.66
C LEU A 60 5.81 22.52 -7.22
N PRO A 61 7.02 22.64 -6.64
CA PRO A 61 8.20 21.95 -7.15
C PRO A 61 8.05 20.43 -7.17
N GLN A 62 7.33 19.87 -6.19
CA GLN A 62 7.08 18.44 -6.09
C GLN A 62 5.91 18.01 -6.98
N ALA A 63 4.90 18.85 -7.13
CA ALA A 63 3.77 18.59 -8.04
C ALA A 63 4.22 18.40 -9.48
N ALA A 64 5.20 19.18 -9.96
CA ALA A 64 5.76 19.02 -11.30
C ALA A 64 6.40 17.63 -11.51
N ARG A 65 7.16 17.15 -10.51
CA ARG A 65 7.76 15.80 -10.55
C ARG A 65 6.71 14.70 -10.55
N PHE A 66 5.64 14.88 -9.77
CA PHE A 66 4.52 13.94 -9.73
C PHE A 66 3.83 13.83 -11.10
N LEU A 67 3.54 14.95 -11.75
CA LEU A 67 2.91 14.96 -13.08
C LEU A 67 3.78 14.27 -14.15
N LEU A 68 5.10 14.47 -14.10
CA LEU A 68 6.03 13.75 -14.99
C LEU A 68 6.03 12.23 -14.70
N GLY A 69 5.96 11.84 -13.43
CA GLY A 69 5.86 10.43 -13.04
C GLY A 69 4.53 9.76 -13.38
N MET A 70 3.43 10.52 -13.48
CA MET A 70 2.12 9.97 -13.81
C MET A 70 2.05 9.37 -15.23
N GLN A 71 2.81 9.89 -16.20
CA GLN A 71 2.85 9.31 -17.56
C GLN A 71 3.46 7.90 -17.57
N ALA A 72 4.50 7.66 -16.75
CA ALA A 72 5.05 6.32 -16.58
C ALA A 72 4.06 5.35 -15.91
N VAL A 73 3.08 5.87 -15.16
CA VAL A 73 2.02 5.10 -14.51
C VAL A 73 0.86 4.82 -15.47
N SER A 74 0.46 5.76 -16.33
CA SER A 74 -0.67 5.57 -17.26
C SER A 74 -0.43 4.46 -18.29
N ASP A 75 0.82 4.22 -18.67
CA ASP A 75 1.16 3.40 -19.83
C ASP A 75 1.34 1.91 -19.51
N GLY A 76 0.92 1.46 -18.32
CA GLY A 76 0.89 0.03 -18.01
C GLY A 76 0.84 -0.37 -16.55
N PHE A 77 0.19 0.42 -15.68
CA PHE A 77 -0.01 0.02 -14.29
C PHE A 77 -0.91 -1.22 -14.16
N TRP A 78 -0.61 -2.08 -13.19
CA TRP A 78 -1.37 -3.29 -12.90
C TRP A 78 -2.75 -3.05 -12.27
N LEU A 79 -3.13 -1.78 -12.04
CA LEU A 79 -4.41 -1.46 -11.41
C LEU A 79 -5.54 -1.43 -12.42
N THR A 80 -6.64 -2.09 -12.07
CA THR A 80 -7.87 -2.08 -12.84
C THR A 80 -8.82 -1.00 -12.34
N LYS A 81 -9.76 -0.61 -13.19
CA LYS A 81 -10.83 0.32 -12.84
C LYS A 81 -11.62 -0.23 -11.63
N PRO A 82 -11.77 0.54 -10.53
CA PRO A 82 -12.40 0.02 -9.32
C PRO A 82 -13.92 -0.12 -9.50
N MET A 83 -14.46 -1.23 -9.02
CA MET A 83 -15.91 -1.47 -8.97
C MET A 83 -16.61 -0.52 -7.97
N ILE A 84 -17.94 -0.40 -8.08
CA ILE A 84 -18.74 0.44 -7.19
C ILE A 84 -18.70 0.00 -5.71
N LEU A 85 -18.42 -1.29 -5.46
CA LEU A 85 -18.32 -1.84 -4.10
C LEU A 85 -16.95 -1.63 -3.45
N ILE A 86 -15.95 -1.13 -4.19
CA ILE A 86 -14.58 -0.97 -3.68
C ILE A 86 -14.51 -0.07 -2.44
N PRO A 87 -15.18 1.10 -2.35
CA PRO A 87 -15.22 1.90 -1.13
C PRO A 87 -15.70 1.14 0.11
N LEU A 88 -16.70 0.26 -0.05
CA LEU A 88 -17.19 -0.58 1.05
C LEU A 88 -16.17 -1.65 1.43
N MET A 89 -15.49 -2.24 0.43
CA MET A 89 -14.39 -3.17 0.66
C MET A 89 -13.20 -2.51 1.39
N THR A 90 -12.93 -1.23 1.12
CA THR A 90 -11.89 -0.46 1.82
C THR A 90 -12.21 -0.36 3.31
N LEU A 91 -13.45 -0.03 3.68
CA LEU A 91 -13.87 0.03 5.10
C LEU A 91 -13.78 -1.35 5.78
N TYR A 92 -14.17 -2.41 5.07
CA TYR A 92 -13.98 -3.80 5.52
C TYR A 92 -12.50 -4.11 5.79
N ARG A 93 -11.60 -3.78 4.84
CA ARG A 93 -10.17 -4.04 4.96
C ARG A 93 -9.51 -3.23 6.08
N TYR A 94 -9.97 -2.00 6.32
CA TYR A 94 -9.54 -1.21 7.48
C TYR A 94 -9.97 -1.82 8.82
N THR A 95 -11.04 -2.60 8.82
CA THR A 95 -11.56 -3.23 10.03
C THR A 95 -10.92 -4.59 10.29
N LEU A 96 -10.79 -5.44 9.27
CA LEU A 96 -10.50 -6.87 9.44
C LEU A 96 -9.28 -7.39 8.66
N SER A 97 -8.53 -6.53 7.96
CA SER A 97 -7.33 -6.89 7.17
C SER A 97 -7.61 -7.76 5.93
N TYR A 98 -6.57 -8.01 5.13
CA TYR A 98 -6.52 -8.86 3.94
C TYR A 98 -6.22 -10.34 4.23
N SER A 99 -5.82 -10.67 5.47
CA SER A 99 -5.36 -12.01 5.84
C SER A 99 -6.50 -13.00 6.10
N LEU A 100 -7.76 -12.58 6.19
CA LEU A 100 -8.84 -13.51 6.48
C LEU A 100 -8.99 -14.61 5.41
N PRO A 101 -9.09 -15.90 5.80
CA PRO A 101 -9.35 -16.99 4.86
C PRO A 101 -10.64 -16.78 4.06
N GLY A 102 -10.62 -17.16 2.78
CA GLY A 102 -11.69 -16.87 1.83
C GLY A 102 -13.10 -17.27 2.29
N GLY A 103 -13.23 -18.40 3.00
CA GLY A 103 -14.52 -18.87 3.53
C GLY A 103 -15.11 -17.99 4.64
N VAL A 104 -14.28 -17.21 5.35
CA VAL A 104 -14.71 -16.34 6.45
C VAL A 104 -15.07 -14.94 5.94
N ILE A 105 -14.59 -14.54 4.76
CA ILE A 105 -14.78 -13.20 4.20
C ILE A 105 -16.27 -12.80 4.11
N PRO A 106 -17.22 -13.62 3.61
CA PRO A 106 -18.63 -13.21 3.50
C PRO A 106 -19.25 -12.90 4.87
N PHE A 107 -18.97 -13.74 5.88
CA PHE A 107 -19.43 -13.52 7.25
C PHE A 107 -18.80 -12.25 7.85
N ALA A 108 -17.49 -12.08 7.67
CA ALA A 108 -16.74 -10.91 8.13
C ALA A 108 -17.24 -9.60 7.49
N MET A 109 -17.56 -9.62 6.20
CA MET A 109 -18.20 -8.50 5.50
C MET A 109 -19.59 -8.22 6.06
N PHE A 110 -20.43 -9.24 6.26
CA PHE A 110 -21.76 -9.09 6.84
C PHE A 110 -21.69 -8.45 8.24
N VAL A 111 -20.80 -8.94 9.10
CA VAL A 111 -20.57 -8.38 10.44
C VAL A 111 -20.10 -6.92 10.34
N THR A 112 -19.19 -6.60 9.43
CA THR A 112 -18.68 -5.22 9.27
C THR A 112 -19.79 -4.28 8.79
N ILE A 113 -20.55 -4.67 7.78
CA ILE A 113 -21.69 -3.88 7.27
C ILE A 113 -22.74 -3.69 8.37
N GLY A 114 -23.07 -4.76 9.09
CA GLY A 114 -23.99 -4.70 10.22
C GLY A 114 -23.51 -3.77 11.33
N TRP A 115 -22.20 -3.80 11.63
CA TRP A 115 -21.59 -2.92 12.63
C TRP A 115 -21.67 -1.44 12.21
N LEU A 116 -21.31 -1.14 10.97
CA LEU A 116 -21.41 0.20 10.40
C LEU A 116 -22.86 0.70 10.39
N PHE A 117 -23.80 -0.15 9.97
CA PHE A 117 -25.22 0.18 9.91
C PHE A 117 -25.79 0.48 11.31
N LEU A 118 -25.60 -0.42 12.27
CA LEU A 118 -26.07 -0.23 13.65
C LEU A 118 -25.40 0.98 14.31
N GLY A 119 -24.09 1.15 14.10
CA GLY A 119 -23.34 2.31 14.57
C GLY A 119 -23.90 3.63 14.03
N MET A 120 -24.20 3.68 12.74
CA MET A 120 -24.83 4.85 12.11
C MET A 120 -26.23 5.12 12.66
N LEU A 121 -27.06 4.09 12.90
CA LEU A 121 -28.38 4.28 13.53
C LEU A 121 -28.27 4.89 14.93
N VAL A 122 -27.36 4.37 15.75
CA VAL A 122 -27.08 4.90 17.09
C VAL A 122 -26.60 6.36 16.99
N LEU A 123 -25.74 6.66 16.02
CA LEU A 123 -25.20 8.01 15.82
C LEU A 123 -26.29 9.00 15.39
N ILE A 124 -27.14 8.60 14.43
CA ILE A 124 -28.29 9.41 13.98
C ILE A 124 -29.24 9.68 15.15
N TYR A 125 -29.56 8.66 15.95
CA TYR A 125 -30.37 8.83 17.16
C TYR A 125 -29.72 9.82 18.15
N ALA A 126 -28.43 9.67 18.43
CA ALA A 126 -27.70 10.56 19.33
C ALA A 126 -27.66 12.01 18.82
N ILE A 127 -27.47 12.24 17.52
CA ILE A 127 -27.49 13.57 16.90
C ILE A 127 -28.88 14.21 17.01
N ARG A 128 -29.95 13.43 16.79
CA ARG A 128 -31.34 13.90 16.95
C ARG A 128 -31.63 14.35 18.38
N GLN A 129 -31.07 13.66 19.37
CA GLN A 129 -31.24 14.04 20.78
C GLN A 129 -30.33 15.20 21.20
N LYS A 130 -29.12 15.27 20.66
CA LYS A 130 -28.09 16.25 21.05
C LYS A 130 -27.38 16.79 19.83
N ARG A 131 -27.81 17.96 19.35
CA ARG A 131 -27.23 18.64 18.17
C ARG A 131 -25.73 18.89 18.25
N GLN A 132 -25.14 18.97 19.46
CA GLN A 132 -23.70 19.16 19.65
C GLN A 132 -22.84 18.05 19.00
N TYR A 133 -23.39 16.86 18.74
CA TYR A 133 -22.67 15.78 18.07
C TYR A 133 -22.60 15.94 16.55
N TYR A 134 -23.43 16.79 15.95
CA TYR A 134 -23.51 16.93 14.51
C TYR A 134 -22.17 17.34 13.88
N ALA A 135 -21.56 18.43 14.37
CA ALA A 135 -20.36 18.96 13.75
C ALA A 135 -19.15 18.02 13.87
N PRO A 136 -18.82 17.41 15.03
CA PRO A 136 -17.74 16.43 15.11
C PRO A 136 -17.96 15.20 14.22
N VAL A 137 -19.21 14.71 14.13
CA VAL A 137 -19.55 13.56 13.28
C VAL A 137 -19.41 13.91 11.80
N LEU A 138 -19.93 15.07 11.39
CA LEU A 138 -19.79 15.55 10.02
C LEU A 138 -18.32 15.64 9.62
N LEU A 139 -17.47 16.16 10.50
CA LEU A 139 -16.02 16.21 10.26
C LEU A 139 -15.44 14.82 10.02
N LEU A 140 -15.74 13.84 10.89
CA LEU A 140 -15.24 12.46 10.73
C LEU A 140 -15.71 11.83 9.42
N LEU A 141 -16.99 11.99 9.09
CA LEU A 141 -17.56 11.46 7.83
C LEU A 141 -16.89 12.11 6.61
N LEU A 142 -16.65 13.42 6.63
CA LEU A 142 -15.96 14.10 5.54
C LEU A 142 -14.50 13.64 5.41
N LEU A 143 -13.78 13.49 6.53
CA LEU A 143 -12.39 13.01 6.54
C LEU A 143 -12.25 11.56 6.02
N ILE A 144 -13.31 10.76 6.08
CA ILE A 144 -13.34 9.38 5.55
C ILE A 144 -13.78 9.40 4.09
N PHE A 145 -14.98 9.92 3.82
CA PHE A 145 -15.66 9.74 2.54
C PHE A 145 -15.20 10.71 1.45
N VAL A 146 -14.67 11.90 1.78
CA VAL A 146 -14.13 12.80 0.75
C VAL A 146 -12.87 12.22 0.10
N PRO A 147 -11.82 11.78 0.83
CA PRO A 147 -10.67 11.15 0.20
C PRO A 147 -11.03 9.87 -0.57
N ILE A 148 -11.83 8.98 0.03
CA ILE A 148 -12.26 7.73 -0.62
C ILE A 148 -13.06 8.03 -1.90
N GLY A 149 -14.05 8.92 -1.80
CA GLY A 149 -14.95 9.25 -2.89
C GLY A 149 -14.24 9.95 -4.05
N VAL A 150 -13.40 10.96 -3.76
CA VAL A 150 -12.66 11.68 -4.79
C VAL A 150 -11.71 10.75 -5.55
N VAL A 151 -10.96 9.90 -4.83
CA VAL A 151 -10.05 8.94 -5.46
C VAL A 151 -10.82 7.90 -6.27
N TRP A 152 -11.94 7.39 -5.74
CA TRP A 152 -12.78 6.43 -6.47
C TRP A 152 -13.34 7.03 -7.77
N ILE A 153 -13.77 8.30 -7.73
CA ILE A 153 -14.24 9.06 -8.89
C ILE A 153 -13.10 9.22 -9.90
N ILE A 154 -11.96 9.79 -9.51
CA ILE A 154 -10.79 9.95 -10.39
C ILE A 154 -10.37 8.60 -11.00
N SER A 155 -10.47 7.53 -10.21
CA SER A 155 -10.12 6.17 -10.62
C SER A 155 -11.02 5.55 -11.67
N GLN A 156 -12.14 6.19 -12.01
CA GLN A 156 -12.96 5.77 -13.14
C GLN A 156 -12.32 6.09 -14.49
N TRP A 157 -11.38 7.06 -14.52
CA TRP A 157 -10.62 7.48 -15.70
C TRP A 157 -9.14 7.10 -15.62
N VAL A 158 -8.50 7.22 -14.45
CA VAL A 158 -7.08 6.88 -14.24
C VAL A 158 -6.97 5.94 -13.04
N PRO A 159 -6.68 4.64 -13.21
CA PRO A 159 -6.78 3.65 -12.13
C PRO A 159 -5.74 3.90 -11.03
N LEU A 160 -6.11 4.70 -10.03
CA LEU A 160 -5.26 5.13 -8.91
C LEU A 160 -5.75 4.61 -7.55
N TYR A 161 -6.86 3.87 -7.54
CA TYR A 161 -7.49 3.44 -6.30
C TYR A 161 -6.74 2.28 -5.67
N LEU A 162 -6.13 2.56 -4.52
CA LEU A 162 -5.41 1.58 -3.75
C LEU A 162 -5.64 1.83 -2.26
N ASP A 163 -6.10 0.81 -1.53
CA ASP A 163 -6.52 0.99 -0.13
C ASP A 163 -5.40 1.54 0.77
N ARG A 164 -4.15 1.12 0.52
CA ARG A 164 -2.97 1.60 1.25
C ARG A 164 -2.63 3.07 0.96
N SER A 165 -3.11 3.64 -0.13
CA SER A 165 -2.95 5.07 -0.41
C SER A 165 -3.97 5.93 0.35
N LEU A 166 -5.04 5.31 0.86
CA LEU A 166 -6.11 5.97 1.59
C LEU A 166 -5.95 5.85 3.12
N LEU A 167 -4.81 5.34 3.62
CA LEU A 167 -4.52 5.16 5.06
C LEU A 167 -4.68 6.45 5.88
N VAL A 168 -4.55 7.61 5.23
CA VAL A 168 -4.79 8.92 5.85
C VAL A 168 -6.20 9.05 6.48
N THR A 169 -7.17 8.24 6.03
CA THR A 169 -8.55 8.23 6.54
C THR A 169 -8.76 7.35 7.78
N ILE A 170 -7.83 6.41 8.06
CA ILE A 170 -7.98 5.43 9.14
C ILE A 170 -8.18 6.09 10.52
N PRO A 171 -7.42 7.13 10.92
CA PRO A 171 -7.62 7.74 12.22
C PRO A 171 -9.05 8.25 12.42
N ALA A 172 -9.63 8.91 11.40
CA ALA A 172 -11.02 9.37 11.46
C ALA A 172 -12.01 8.20 11.51
N TYR A 173 -11.74 7.14 10.73
CA TYR A 173 -12.54 5.91 10.74
C TYR A 173 -12.57 5.24 12.12
N LEU A 174 -11.41 5.03 12.75
CA LEU A 174 -11.33 4.41 14.08
C LEU A 174 -12.00 5.27 15.16
N VAL A 175 -11.87 6.60 15.09
CA VAL A 175 -12.57 7.51 16.02
C VAL A 175 -14.09 7.41 15.82
N LEU A 176 -14.57 7.29 14.58
CA LEU A 176 -16.00 7.09 14.29
C LEU A 176 -16.51 5.76 14.85
N LEU A 177 -15.76 4.66 14.67
CA LEU A 177 -16.10 3.35 15.23
C LEU A 177 -16.14 3.38 16.76
N ALA A 178 -15.15 4.00 17.41
CA ALA A 178 -15.14 4.19 18.86
C ALA A 178 -16.35 5.01 19.33
N ARG A 179 -16.77 6.02 18.54
CA ARG A 179 -17.99 6.78 18.82
C ARG A 179 -19.24 5.93 18.80
N PHE A 180 -19.38 4.98 17.87
CA PHE A 180 -20.52 4.06 17.85
C PHE A 180 -20.69 3.33 19.18
N VAL A 181 -19.60 2.85 19.77
CA VAL A 181 -19.63 2.09 21.03
C VAL A 181 -19.87 3.00 22.23
N THR A 182 -19.18 4.13 22.30
CA THR A 182 -19.23 5.02 23.49
C THR A 182 -20.57 5.71 23.70
N ILE A 183 -21.32 5.99 22.63
CA ILE A 183 -22.64 6.63 22.73
C ILE A 183 -23.79 5.61 22.73
N ALA A 184 -23.51 4.34 22.40
CA ALA A 184 -24.52 3.30 22.37
C ALA A 184 -25.08 3.02 23.78
N PRO A 185 -26.40 2.81 23.92
CA PRO A 185 -26.97 2.31 25.16
C PRO A 185 -26.33 0.97 25.58
N ARG A 186 -26.22 0.70 26.89
CA ARG A 186 -25.59 -0.53 27.42
C ARG A 186 -26.14 -1.85 26.84
N ARG A 187 -27.41 -1.88 26.44
CA ARG A 187 -28.08 -3.06 25.84
C ARG A 187 -28.17 -3.00 24.32
N SER A 188 -27.43 -2.10 23.68
CA SER A 188 -27.41 -2.00 22.22
C SER A 188 -26.71 -3.20 21.59
N PRO A 189 -27.22 -3.74 20.47
CA PRO A 189 -26.54 -4.78 19.71
C PRO A 189 -25.14 -4.37 19.23
N VAL A 190 -24.85 -3.06 19.13
CA VAL A 190 -23.52 -2.54 18.78
C VAL A 190 -22.43 -3.12 19.67
N PHE A 191 -22.69 -3.29 20.97
CA PHE A 191 -21.68 -3.84 21.90
C PHE A 191 -21.32 -5.30 21.55
N PHE A 192 -22.32 -6.15 21.34
CA PHE A 192 -22.11 -7.56 20.96
C PHE A 192 -21.43 -7.68 19.60
N VAL A 193 -21.87 -6.89 18.62
CA VAL A 193 -21.23 -6.88 17.28
C VAL A 193 -19.77 -6.40 17.38
N THR A 194 -19.48 -5.42 18.24
CA THR A 194 -18.10 -4.97 18.48
C THR A 194 -17.22 -6.10 19.02
N ILE A 195 -17.74 -6.92 19.94
CA ILE A 195 -17.01 -8.10 20.44
C ILE A 195 -16.71 -9.07 19.29
N VAL A 196 -17.71 -9.37 18.44
CA VAL A 196 -17.52 -10.25 17.28
C VAL A 196 -16.46 -9.68 16.33
N VAL A 197 -16.49 -8.37 16.05
CA VAL A 197 -15.46 -7.70 15.24
C VAL A 197 -14.08 -7.85 15.87
N LEU A 198 -13.93 -7.61 17.19
CA LEU A 198 -12.65 -7.76 17.88
C LEU A 198 -12.12 -9.21 17.83
N LEU A 199 -13.00 -10.21 17.93
CA LEU A 199 -12.63 -11.61 17.74
C LEU A 199 -12.14 -11.90 16.31
N LEU A 200 -12.82 -11.33 15.30
CA LEU A 200 -12.40 -11.45 13.90
C LEU A 200 -11.06 -10.73 13.64
N VAL A 201 -10.82 -9.58 14.28
CA VAL A 201 -9.51 -8.90 14.25
C VAL A 201 -8.44 -9.80 14.87
N GLY A 202 -8.71 -10.39 16.04
CA GLY A 202 -7.79 -11.32 16.69
C GLY A 202 -7.46 -12.53 15.82
N TYR A 203 -8.48 -13.12 15.19
CA TYR A 203 -8.29 -14.22 14.23
C TYR A 203 -7.49 -13.79 12.99
N SER A 204 -7.80 -12.62 12.44
CA SER A 204 -7.09 -12.05 11.29
C SER A 204 -5.62 -11.78 11.58
N LEU A 205 -5.31 -11.30 12.79
CA LEU A 205 -3.94 -11.12 13.28
C LEU A 205 -3.24 -12.46 13.48
N TRP A 206 -3.91 -13.43 14.09
CA TRP A 206 -3.36 -14.77 14.25
C TRP A 206 -3.01 -15.41 12.91
N ASP A 207 -3.89 -15.31 11.92
CA ASP A 207 -3.65 -15.79 10.55
C ASP A 207 -2.48 -15.04 9.90
N TYR A 208 -2.46 -13.70 9.99
CA TYR A 208 -1.38 -12.87 9.45
C TYR A 208 0.00 -13.24 10.01
N TYR A 209 0.09 -13.53 11.32
CA TYR A 209 1.34 -13.91 11.98
C TYR A 209 1.61 -15.42 11.94
N SER A 210 0.73 -16.22 11.35
CA SER A 210 1.02 -17.62 11.08
C SER A 210 2.11 -17.75 10.00
N GLU A 211 2.91 -18.82 10.06
CA GLU A 211 4.05 -19.02 9.15
C GLU A 211 3.67 -18.98 7.66
N ALA A 212 2.41 -19.25 7.33
CA ALA A 212 1.90 -19.26 5.96
C ALA A 212 1.80 -17.86 5.33
N TYR A 213 1.56 -16.81 6.13
CA TYR A 213 1.40 -15.43 5.64
C TYR A 213 2.63 -14.55 5.93
N ALA A 214 3.36 -14.82 7.02
CA ALA A 214 4.41 -13.94 7.53
C ALA A 214 5.79 -14.11 6.87
N GLN A 215 6.11 -15.27 6.29
CA GLN A 215 7.42 -15.48 5.66
C GLN A 215 7.31 -15.45 4.14
N SER A 216 7.83 -14.38 3.55
CA SER A 216 8.25 -14.40 2.15
C SER A 216 9.45 -15.35 2.01
N GLY A 217 9.43 -16.28 1.06
CA GLY A 217 10.45 -17.33 0.91
C GLY A 217 11.89 -16.84 0.73
N TYR A 218 12.13 -15.54 0.56
CA TYR A 218 13.45 -14.94 0.31
C TYR A 218 14.54 -15.44 1.24
N ARG A 219 14.32 -15.49 2.56
CA ARG A 219 15.34 -15.98 3.51
C ARG A 219 15.68 -17.45 3.27
N GLN A 220 14.67 -18.30 3.14
CA GLN A 220 14.86 -19.74 2.94
C GLN A 220 15.54 -20.01 1.61
N THR A 221 15.16 -19.26 0.58
CA THR A 221 15.75 -19.31 -0.75
C THR A 221 17.21 -18.85 -0.74
N ALA A 222 17.51 -17.72 -0.09
CA ALA A 222 18.87 -17.23 0.03
C ALA A 222 19.76 -18.20 0.82
N VAL A 223 19.28 -18.75 1.94
CA VAL A 223 20.01 -19.80 2.69
C VAL A 223 20.23 -21.05 1.85
N PHE A 224 19.24 -21.46 1.05
CA PHE A 224 19.37 -22.59 0.15
C PHE A 224 20.47 -22.35 -0.90
N VAL A 225 20.44 -21.20 -1.58
CA VAL A 225 21.47 -20.81 -2.55
C VAL A 225 22.84 -20.76 -1.86
N ALA A 226 22.95 -20.04 -0.73
CA ALA A 226 24.17 -19.93 0.06
C ALA A 226 24.81 -21.28 0.42
N SER A 227 23.97 -22.26 0.75
CA SER A 227 24.43 -23.60 1.14
C SER A 227 25.00 -24.43 -0.02
N GLN A 228 24.75 -24.01 -1.26
CA GLN A 228 25.13 -24.72 -2.49
C GLN A 228 26.09 -23.91 -3.39
N LEU A 229 26.38 -22.65 -3.04
CA LEU A 229 27.31 -21.81 -3.78
C LEU A 229 28.73 -22.41 -3.76
N GLN A 230 29.34 -22.48 -4.94
CA GLN A 230 30.73 -22.85 -5.12
C GLN A 230 31.57 -21.64 -5.53
N LEU A 231 32.89 -21.72 -5.38
CA LEU A 231 33.79 -20.67 -5.83
C LEU A 231 33.66 -20.49 -7.34
N GLY A 232 33.34 -19.27 -7.78
CA GLY A 232 33.10 -18.93 -9.19
C GLY A 232 31.64 -19.05 -9.63
N ASP A 233 30.72 -19.49 -8.76
CA ASP A 233 29.28 -19.37 -9.01
C ASP A 233 28.85 -17.89 -8.92
N VAL A 234 27.83 -17.53 -9.69
CA VAL A 234 27.17 -16.21 -9.58
C VAL A 234 25.67 -16.34 -9.36
N VAL A 235 25.10 -15.38 -8.65
CA VAL A 235 23.66 -15.28 -8.41
C VAL A 235 23.10 -14.15 -9.26
N VAL A 236 22.15 -14.49 -10.12
CA VAL A 236 21.53 -13.58 -11.08
C VAL A 236 20.05 -13.46 -10.78
N HIS A 237 19.55 -12.24 -10.73
CA HIS A 237 18.17 -11.93 -10.40
C HIS A 237 17.40 -11.47 -11.63
N SER A 238 16.22 -12.04 -11.86
CA SER A 238 15.34 -11.67 -12.99
C SER A 238 14.64 -10.32 -12.83
N GLY A 239 14.75 -9.71 -11.65
CA GLY A 239 14.05 -8.49 -11.30
C GLY A 239 14.47 -7.99 -9.92
N ASN A 240 14.22 -6.71 -9.68
CA ASN A 240 14.59 -6.06 -8.43
C ASN A 240 13.87 -6.61 -7.19
N GLY A 241 12.66 -7.17 -7.36
CA GLY A 241 11.89 -7.80 -6.30
C GLY A 241 12.59 -9.00 -5.65
N SER A 242 13.45 -9.72 -6.38
CA SER A 242 14.31 -10.75 -5.80
C SER A 242 15.68 -10.23 -5.38
N TYR A 243 16.24 -9.28 -6.13
CA TYR A 243 17.57 -8.75 -5.89
C TYR A 243 17.71 -8.08 -4.51
N ILE A 244 16.88 -7.06 -4.23
CA ILE A 244 17.02 -6.24 -3.00
C ILE A 244 16.84 -7.07 -1.72
N PRO A 245 15.85 -7.96 -1.59
CA PRO A 245 15.72 -8.79 -0.39
C PRO A 245 16.89 -9.76 -0.19
N PHE A 246 17.52 -10.23 -1.27
CA PHE A 246 18.64 -11.18 -1.18
C PHE A 246 19.92 -10.53 -0.64
N LEU A 247 20.11 -9.23 -0.87
CA LEU A 247 21.25 -8.48 -0.30
C LEU A 247 21.27 -8.49 1.24
N LEU A 248 20.13 -8.76 1.90
CA LEU A 248 20.07 -8.90 3.36
C LEU A 248 20.65 -10.22 3.87
N TYR A 249 20.82 -11.21 2.99
CA TYR A 249 21.18 -12.58 3.36
C TYR A 249 22.48 -13.06 2.70
N LEU A 250 22.88 -12.45 1.60
CA LEU A 250 24.08 -12.81 0.84
C LEU A 250 24.91 -11.56 0.49
N PRO A 251 26.26 -11.67 0.43
CA PRO A 251 27.12 -10.56 0.07
C PRO A 251 26.84 -10.04 -1.36
N PRO A 252 26.88 -8.71 -1.60
CA PRO A 252 26.53 -8.11 -2.89
C PRO A 252 27.51 -8.46 -4.03
N GLN A 253 28.71 -8.94 -3.70
CA GLN A 253 29.85 -9.08 -4.62
C GLN A 253 29.61 -10.11 -5.72
N ASP A 254 28.75 -11.09 -5.45
CA ASP A 254 28.44 -12.22 -6.35
C ASP A 254 26.99 -12.17 -6.88
N HIS A 255 26.33 -10.99 -6.74
CA HIS A 255 24.93 -10.78 -7.06
C HIS A 255 24.76 -9.78 -8.20
N TYR A 256 24.08 -10.22 -9.26
CA TYR A 256 23.79 -9.41 -10.43
C TYR A 256 22.28 -9.27 -10.65
N LEU A 257 21.87 -8.10 -11.11
CA LEU A 257 20.52 -7.84 -11.58
C LEU A 257 20.54 -7.81 -13.11
N LEU A 258 19.65 -8.57 -13.76
CA LEU A 258 19.57 -8.54 -15.22
C LEU A 258 19.10 -7.17 -15.71
N ALA A 259 19.81 -6.64 -16.69
CA ALA A 259 19.44 -5.43 -17.40
C ALA A 259 18.30 -5.68 -18.40
N GLY A 260 17.56 -4.63 -18.75
CA GLY A 260 16.52 -4.68 -19.77
C GLY A 260 15.10 -4.95 -19.26
N ASP A 261 14.86 -4.92 -17.94
CA ASP A 261 13.51 -4.91 -17.40
C ASP A 261 12.72 -3.71 -17.98
N PRO A 262 11.57 -3.92 -18.64
CA PRO A 262 10.80 -2.84 -19.25
C PRO A 262 10.08 -1.95 -18.22
N LYS A 263 9.92 -2.39 -16.95
CA LYS A 263 9.15 -1.68 -15.93
C LYS A 263 9.82 -1.64 -14.55
N PRO A 264 11.11 -1.31 -14.43
CA PRO A 264 11.85 -1.48 -13.17
C PRO A 264 11.22 -0.65 -12.03
N LEU A 265 10.93 -1.28 -10.89
CA LEU A 265 10.41 -0.58 -9.68
C LEU A 265 11.31 0.56 -9.17
N HIS A 266 12.63 0.49 -9.39
CA HIS A 266 13.58 1.51 -8.96
C HIS A 266 14.55 1.90 -10.09
N PRO A 267 15.06 3.15 -10.10
CA PRO A 267 16.08 3.59 -11.05
C PRO A 267 17.35 2.75 -10.96
N SER A 268 18.05 2.58 -12.09
CA SER A 268 19.29 1.80 -12.18
C SER A 268 20.36 2.23 -11.18
N GLN A 269 20.50 3.55 -10.94
CA GLN A 269 21.49 4.10 -10.02
C GLN A 269 21.32 3.61 -8.57
N LEU A 270 20.10 3.27 -8.15
CA LEU A 270 19.85 2.77 -6.80
C LEU A 270 20.54 1.42 -6.56
N TYR A 271 20.62 0.57 -7.59
CA TYR A 271 21.23 -0.76 -7.47
C TYR A 271 22.75 -0.68 -7.39
N GLU A 272 23.36 0.22 -8.17
CA GLU A 272 24.79 0.49 -8.08
C GLU A 272 25.19 0.99 -6.69
N ILE A 273 24.40 1.89 -6.10
CA ILE A 273 24.60 2.39 -4.73
C ILE A 273 24.44 1.27 -3.69
N ALA A 274 23.52 0.32 -3.92
CA ALA A 274 23.33 -0.84 -3.04
C ALA A 274 24.46 -1.88 -3.13
N GLY A 275 25.51 -1.61 -3.91
CA GLY A 275 26.64 -2.50 -4.13
C GLY A 275 26.40 -3.53 -5.25
N GLY A 276 25.31 -3.38 -5.98
CA GLY A 276 24.92 -4.23 -7.09
C GLY A 276 25.50 -3.87 -8.42
N ARG A 277 25.49 -4.84 -9.33
CA ARG A 277 25.86 -4.65 -10.72
C ARG A 277 24.72 -5.10 -11.62
N LEU A 278 24.35 -4.22 -12.54
CA LEU A 278 23.52 -4.62 -13.68
C LEU A 278 24.38 -5.43 -14.63
N VAL A 279 23.83 -6.52 -15.16
CA VAL A 279 24.52 -7.42 -16.08
C VAL A 279 23.64 -7.72 -17.27
N THR A 280 24.23 -7.85 -18.46
CA THR A 280 23.51 -8.40 -19.62
C THR A 280 23.66 -9.93 -19.67
N PRO A 281 22.73 -10.65 -20.32
CA PRO A 281 22.88 -12.10 -20.52
C PRO A 281 24.19 -12.52 -21.20
N GLU A 282 24.79 -11.63 -22.01
CA GLU A 282 26.06 -11.85 -22.71
C GLU A 282 27.25 -11.79 -21.74
N GLU A 283 27.27 -10.83 -20.81
CA GLU A 283 28.33 -10.71 -19.79
C GLU A 283 28.36 -11.90 -18.81
N LEU A 284 27.28 -12.69 -18.77
CA LEU A 284 27.20 -13.90 -17.96
C LEU A 284 27.90 -15.11 -18.60
N SER A 285 28.31 -15.05 -19.87
CA SER A 285 28.95 -16.18 -20.56
C SER A 285 30.29 -16.59 -19.94
N ASP A 286 30.93 -15.68 -19.21
CA ASP A 286 32.21 -15.93 -18.55
C ASP A 286 32.07 -16.86 -17.33
N TYR A 287 30.84 -17.08 -16.86
CA TYR A 287 30.56 -17.91 -15.69
C TYR A 287 30.14 -19.32 -16.10
N GLN A 288 30.85 -20.31 -15.52
CA GLN A 288 30.56 -21.73 -15.74
C GLN A 288 29.24 -22.16 -15.11
N ARG A 289 28.87 -21.56 -13.96
CA ARG A 289 27.71 -21.93 -13.16
C ARG A 289 26.95 -20.69 -12.69
N ILE A 290 25.65 -20.66 -12.98
CA ILE A 290 24.79 -19.49 -12.74
C ILE A 290 23.54 -19.91 -11.97
N TRP A 291 23.29 -19.24 -10.85
CA TRP A 291 22.06 -19.35 -10.07
C TRP A 291 21.08 -18.26 -10.51
N LEU A 292 20.05 -18.61 -11.27
CA LEU A 292 18.98 -17.68 -11.64
C LEU A 292 17.87 -17.70 -10.58
N VAL A 293 17.60 -16.55 -9.98
CA VAL A 293 16.52 -16.33 -9.01
C VAL A 293 15.38 -15.56 -9.68
N VAL A 294 14.29 -16.26 -9.93
CA VAL A 294 13.08 -15.70 -10.56
C VAL A 294 12.03 -15.41 -9.50
N ALA A 295 11.71 -14.13 -9.32
CA ALA A 295 10.54 -13.67 -8.58
C ALA A 295 9.54 -13.07 -9.55
N LEU A 296 8.38 -13.71 -9.72
CA LEU A 296 7.32 -13.18 -10.56
C LEU A 296 6.62 -12.03 -9.83
N ASP A 297 6.90 -10.80 -10.25
CA ASP A 297 6.39 -9.59 -9.58
C ASP A 297 5.66 -8.64 -10.55
N HIS A 298 6.34 -7.62 -11.06
CA HIS A 298 5.79 -6.51 -11.83
C HIS A 298 6.04 -6.65 -13.34
N SER A 299 7.06 -7.41 -13.73
CA SER A 299 7.44 -7.68 -15.13
C SER A 299 7.33 -9.18 -15.48
N VAL A 300 6.20 -9.80 -15.11
CA VAL A 300 5.97 -11.26 -15.19
C VAL A 300 6.23 -11.84 -16.59
N GLY A 301 5.88 -11.12 -17.67
CA GLY A 301 6.14 -11.55 -19.05
C GLY A 301 7.63 -11.65 -19.34
N TYR A 302 8.33 -10.54 -19.18
CA TYR A 302 9.80 -10.45 -19.31
C TYR A 302 10.52 -11.49 -18.44
N GLN A 303 10.10 -11.66 -17.19
CA GLN A 303 10.73 -12.61 -16.27
C GLN A 303 10.58 -14.07 -16.70
N LYS A 304 9.44 -14.41 -17.32
CA LYS A 304 9.23 -15.74 -17.91
C LYS A 304 10.06 -15.92 -19.19
N GLU A 305 10.17 -14.88 -20.01
CA GLU A 305 10.97 -14.88 -21.24
C GLU A 305 12.46 -15.06 -20.92
N VAL A 306 13.02 -14.27 -20.00
CA VAL A 306 14.39 -14.43 -19.48
C VAL A 306 14.62 -15.85 -18.97
N ALA A 307 13.68 -16.37 -18.18
CA ALA A 307 13.80 -17.71 -17.63
C ALA A 307 13.72 -18.81 -18.71
N ALA A 308 13.11 -18.55 -19.87
CA ALA A 308 13.10 -19.45 -21.02
C ALA A 308 14.41 -19.33 -21.83
N GLU A 309 14.87 -18.10 -22.07
CA GLU A 309 16.14 -17.82 -22.75
C GLU A 309 17.35 -18.48 -22.05
N PHE A 310 17.35 -18.50 -20.71
CA PHE A 310 18.37 -19.21 -19.95
C PHE A 310 18.36 -20.73 -20.18
N GLU A 311 17.21 -21.36 -20.40
CA GLU A 311 17.13 -22.80 -20.73
C GLU A 311 17.66 -23.08 -22.15
N ASP A 312 17.50 -22.12 -23.07
CA ASP A 312 18.01 -22.21 -24.43
C ASP A 312 19.54 -22.04 -24.45
N ARG A 313 20.09 -21.13 -23.63
CA ARG A 313 21.53 -20.83 -23.57
C ARG A 313 22.34 -21.78 -22.68
N TYR A 314 21.77 -22.25 -21.57
CA TYR A 314 22.49 -23.02 -20.53
C TYR A 314 21.82 -24.37 -20.24
N MET A 315 22.58 -25.33 -19.73
CA MET A 315 22.05 -26.61 -19.26
C MET A 315 21.56 -26.47 -17.81
N ARG A 316 20.27 -26.73 -17.55
CA ARG A 316 19.73 -26.70 -16.18
C ARG A 316 20.17 -27.92 -15.38
N LEU A 317 20.84 -27.69 -14.26
CA LEU A 317 21.28 -28.72 -13.32
C LEU A 317 20.26 -28.97 -12.20
N SER A 318 19.60 -27.92 -11.71
CA SER A 318 18.57 -28.06 -10.66
C SER A 318 17.52 -26.95 -10.72
N GLU A 319 16.33 -27.24 -10.21
CA GLU A 319 15.26 -26.27 -9.96
C GLU A 319 14.69 -26.50 -8.56
N LYS A 320 14.47 -25.42 -7.81
CA LYS A 320 13.76 -25.45 -6.53
C LYS A 320 12.76 -24.32 -6.45
N ARG A 321 11.55 -24.64 -5.97
CA ARG A 321 10.47 -23.68 -5.74
C ARG A 321 10.25 -23.50 -4.25
N ILE A 322 10.34 -22.26 -3.78
CA ILE A 322 10.23 -21.91 -2.36
C ILE A 322 9.30 -20.71 -2.25
N GLN A 323 8.06 -20.95 -1.78
CA GLN A 323 7.06 -19.91 -1.46
C GLN A 323 6.95 -18.81 -2.55
N GLY A 324 6.78 -19.22 -3.81
CA GLY A 324 6.60 -18.31 -4.96
C GLY A 324 7.88 -17.88 -5.67
N LEU A 325 9.06 -18.14 -5.09
CA LEU A 325 10.35 -17.97 -5.75
C LEU A 325 10.74 -19.24 -6.50
N VAL A 326 11.30 -19.08 -7.70
CA VAL A 326 11.90 -20.18 -8.45
C VAL A 326 13.39 -19.91 -8.55
N VAL A 327 14.19 -20.84 -8.04
CA VAL A 327 15.65 -20.83 -8.19
C VAL A 327 16.05 -21.93 -9.11
N ARG A 328 16.90 -21.60 -10.08
CA ARG A 328 17.44 -22.55 -11.05
C ARG A 328 18.95 -22.44 -11.08
N LEU A 329 19.61 -23.59 -11.05
CA LEU A 329 21.05 -23.69 -11.30
C LEU A 329 21.27 -24.09 -12.75
N TYR A 330 22.10 -23.32 -13.43
CA TYR A 330 22.49 -23.54 -14.81
C TYR A 330 24.00 -23.75 -14.92
N GLN A 331 24.41 -24.47 -15.96
CA GLN A 331 25.80 -24.65 -16.37
C GLN A 331 25.95 -24.28 -17.86
N ALA A 332 27.08 -23.69 -18.24
CA ALA A 332 27.40 -23.44 -19.65
C ALA A 332 27.32 -24.74 -20.48
N LYS A 333 26.70 -24.66 -21.66
CA LYS A 333 26.74 -25.76 -22.63
C LYS A 333 28.14 -25.76 -23.26
N GLU A 334 28.80 -26.92 -23.26
CA GLU A 334 30.10 -27.12 -23.92
C GLU A 334 30.03 -26.89 -25.44
#